data_AF-A0A0H4A1A7-F1
#
_entry.id   AF-A0A0H4A1A7-F1
#
_cell.length_a   1.000
_cell.length_b   1.000
_cell.length_c   1.000
_cell.angle_alpha   90.00
_cell.angle_beta   90.00
_cell.angle_gamma   90.00
#
_symmetry.space_group_name_H-M   'P 1'
#
loop_
_entity.id
_entity.type
_entity.pdbx_description
1 polymer ?
#
loop_
_entity_poly.entity_id
_entity_poly.type
_entity_poly.pdbx_seq_one_letter_code
_entity_poly.pdbx_strand_id
1 'polypeptide(L)'
;MNQFLLLGGMCALLAGCSTPTYTGQGEYFELENINLVERDLSRLESVQLADTRTATSSSEPKKRTIAPMATYVVFEGESSDSALRRWLKNEGYRNVAWSMSPEHQKVLDAPREKQVFTGSFKTVWDEYQAQLGLKLNIVKTTYHDEPVAGVYDFDGKARLTYVSGDSLREVVKNVVRNYERRWDDALGHKRSWRASNDYQFSADYYLLTPWDDIEGALATVLEGYPVTASILDSTGQVFIEEAL
;
A
#
# COMPACT_ATOMS: atom_id res chain seq x y z
N MET A 1 3.76 -25.09 70.44
CA MET A 1 3.67 -26.44 69.81
C MET A 1 3.86 -26.22 68.33
N ASN A 2 5.07 -26.23 67.77
CA ASN A 2 6.07 -27.31 67.60
C ASN A 2 5.58 -28.51 66.76
N GLN A 3 6.06 -28.54 65.50
CA GLN A 3 6.56 -29.67 64.67
C GLN A 3 6.06 -29.53 63.21
N PHE A 4 6.86 -29.09 62.23
CA PHE A 4 8.01 -29.70 61.51
C PHE A 4 7.69 -30.80 60.48
N LEU A 5 8.36 -30.66 59.33
CA LEU A 5 8.67 -31.58 58.19
C LEU A 5 7.83 -31.37 56.91
N LEU A 6 8.37 -30.69 55.87
CA LEU A 6 9.38 -31.11 54.85
C LEU A 6 8.68 -31.85 53.67
N LEU A 7 9.00 -31.72 52.38
CA LEU A 7 10.14 -31.19 51.61
C LEU A 7 9.68 -31.12 50.13
N GLY A 8 9.89 -30.04 49.39
CA GLY A 8 10.89 -29.97 48.31
C GLY A 8 10.21 -29.42 47.05
N GLY A 9 10.56 -28.23 46.54
CA GLY A 9 11.81 -27.87 45.86
C GLY A 9 11.53 -27.96 44.36
N MET A 10 11.60 -26.92 43.53
CA MET A 10 12.76 -26.05 43.33
C MET A 10 12.34 -24.85 42.45
N CYS A 11 12.40 -23.63 42.99
CA CYS A 11 12.49 -22.40 42.20
C CYS A 11 13.98 -22.08 42.05
N ALA A 12 14.48 -22.00 40.81
CA ALA A 12 15.81 -21.46 40.52
C ALA A 12 15.63 -20.21 39.66
N LEU A 13 15.92 -19.07 40.29
CA LEU A 13 16.11 -17.76 39.65
C LEU A 13 17.57 -17.60 39.22
N LEU A 14 17.73 -17.03 38.02
CA LEU A 14 18.78 -16.09 37.58
C LEU A 14 20.26 -16.51 37.69
N ALA A 15 20.89 -16.74 36.53
CA ALA A 15 22.24 -16.27 36.24
C ALA A 15 22.46 -16.20 34.72
N GLY A 16 22.74 -15.02 34.19
CA GLY A 16 23.30 -14.87 32.85
C GLY A 16 24.76 -15.29 32.84
N CYS A 17 25.18 -16.04 31.83
CA CYS A 17 26.58 -16.29 31.50
C CYS A 17 26.79 -16.03 30.01
N SER A 18 27.43 -14.91 29.69
CA SER A 18 27.99 -14.63 28.37
C SER A 18 29.34 -15.34 28.20
N THR A 19 29.52 -15.93 27.02
CA THR A 19 30.73 -16.53 26.41
C THR A 19 31.05 -17.99 26.74
N PRO A 20 31.39 -18.79 25.70
CA PRO A 20 32.46 -19.75 25.78
C PRO A 20 33.71 -19.16 25.11
N THR A 21 34.76 -19.00 25.89
CA THR A 21 36.13 -18.80 25.42
C THR A 21 36.58 -20.11 24.76
N TYR A 22 36.90 -20.09 23.46
CA TYR A 22 37.45 -21.26 22.77
C TYR A 22 38.90 -21.49 23.21
N THR A 23 39.14 -22.59 23.91
CA THR A 23 40.49 -23.11 24.23
C THR A 23 40.76 -24.34 23.40
N GLY A 24 41.35 -24.16 22.21
CA GLY A 24 41.72 -25.25 21.31
C GLY A 24 42.79 -26.16 21.93
N GLN A 25 42.54 -27.46 21.93
CA GLN A 25 43.48 -28.52 22.31
C GLN A 25 43.95 -29.22 21.02
N GLY A 26 44.77 -28.56 20.21
CA GLY A 26 45.59 -29.20 19.17
C GLY A 26 44.88 -30.20 18.24
N GLU A 27 43.65 -29.93 17.80
CA GLU A 27 42.97 -30.80 16.84
C GLU A 27 43.63 -30.69 15.45
N TYR A 28 44.07 -31.85 14.94
CA TYR A 28 44.62 -32.03 13.61
C TYR A 28 43.46 -32.10 12.61
N PHE A 29 43.40 -31.13 11.69
CA PHE A 29 42.48 -31.16 10.56
C PHE A 29 43.24 -31.65 9.33
N GLU A 30 42.94 -32.86 8.86
CA GLU A 30 43.40 -33.34 7.57
C GLU A 30 42.50 -32.75 6.49
N LEU A 31 43.05 -31.81 5.71
CA LEU A 31 42.35 -31.23 4.57
C LEU A 31 42.53 -32.17 3.37
N GLU A 32 41.50 -32.98 3.05
CA GLU A 32 41.54 -33.94 1.93
C GLU A 32 41.76 -33.29 0.55
N ASN A 33 41.59 -31.97 0.40
CA ASN A 33 41.83 -31.27 -0.85
C ASN A 33 42.41 -29.87 -0.61
N ILE A 34 43.73 -29.73 -0.74
CA ILE A 34 44.40 -28.43 -0.79
C ILE A 34 44.55 -28.04 -2.28
N ASN A 35 43.85 -26.99 -2.70
CA ASN A 35 44.14 -26.32 -3.97
C ASN A 35 45.43 -25.51 -3.82
N LEU A 36 46.57 -26.20 -3.90
CA LEU A 36 47.89 -25.59 -3.90
C LEU A 36 48.16 -25.05 -5.32
N VAL A 37 47.92 -23.76 -5.51
CA VAL A 37 48.38 -23.05 -6.71
C VAL A 37 49.82 -22.62 -6.47
N GLU A 38 50.76 -23.46 -6.90
CA GLU A 38 52.18 -23.07 -6.96
C GLU A 38 52.34 -21.98 -8.01
N ARG A 39 52.60 -20.74 -7.57
CA ARG A 39 53.04 -19.69 -8.48
C ARG A 39 54.54 -19.83 -8.69
N ASP A 40 54.92 -20.27 -9.89
CA ASP A 40 56.29 -20.21 -10.35
C ASP A 40 56.76 -18.74 -10.42
N LEU A 41 57.64 -18.33 -9.50
CA LEU A 41 58.21 -16.99 -9.42
C LEU A 41 59.44 -16.81 -10.33
N SER A 42 59.78 -17.81 -11.15
CA SER A 42 60.92 -17.74 -12.09
C SER A 42 60.64 -16.85 -13.29
N ARG A 43 59.37 -16.51 -13.56
CA ARG A 43 58.97 -15.60 -14.64
C ARG A 43 58.52 -14.26 -14.07
N LEU A 44 59.49 -13.36 -13.93
CA LEU A 44 59.22 -11.94 -13.72
C LEU A 44 58.74 -11.35 -15.05
N GLU A 45 57.45 -11.44 -15.34
CA GLU A 45 56.85 -10.55 -16.35
C GLU A 45 56.91 -9.13 -15.82
N SER A 46 57.42 -8.20 -16.63
CA SER A 46 57.55 -6.81 -16.23
C SER A 46 56.16 -6.23 -15.97
N VAL A 47 55.90 -5.90 -14.70
CA VAL A 47 54.74 -5.09 -14.34
C VAL A 47 54.86 -3.77 -15.07
N GLN A 48 53.92 -3.50 -15.99
CA GLN A 48 53.78 -2.16 -16.55
C GLN A 48 53.36 -1.23 -15.40
N LEU A 49 54.32 -0.47 -14.89
CA LEU A 49 54.04 0.66 -14.02
C LEU A 49 53.23 1.65 -14.84
N ALA A 50 51.96 1.82 -14.50
CA ALA A 50 51.14 2.88 -15.06
C ALA A 50 51.75 4.23 -14.64
N ASP A 51 52.51 4.81 -15.56
CA ASP A 51 53.09 6.14 -15.45
C ASP A 51 51.93 7.13 -15.29
N THR A 52 51.73 7.66 -14.08
CA THR A 52 50.74 8.74 -13.85
C THR A 52 51.34 10.03 -14.40
N ARG A 53 51.29 10.19 -15.72
CA ARG A 53 51.43 11.50 -16.34
C ARG A 53 50.16 12.27 -16.03
N THR A 54 50.30 13.36 -15.30
CA THR A 54 49.26 14.35 -15.05
C THR A 54 48.83 14.96 -16.38
N ALA A 55 47.96 14.25 -17.10
CA ALA A 55 47.16 14.84 -18.13
C ALA A 55 46.20 15.78 -17.39
N THR A 56 46.41 17.08 -17.54
CA THR A 56 45.45 18.12 -17.18
C THR A 56 44.23 17.94 -18.08
N SER A 57 43.44 16.91 -17.81
CA SER A 57 42.07 16.81 -18.25
C SER A 57 41.32 17.80 -17.38
N SER A 58 41.08 18.98 -17.95
CA SER A 58 40.10 19.93 -17.42
C SER A 58 38.72 19.28 -17.51
N SER A 59 38.47 18.33 -16.62
CA SER A 59 37.13 17.90 -16.27
C SER A 59 36.65 18.94 -15.26
N GLU A 60 35.96 19.96 -15.77
CA GLU A 60 35.14 20.80 -14.91
C GLU A 60 34.28 19.87 -14.04
N PRO A 61 34.21 20.10 -12.72
CA PRO A 61 33.34 19.32 -11.87
C PRO A 61 31.94 19.45 -12.43
N LYS A 62 31.37 18.34 -12.92
CA LYS A 62 30.02 18.28 -13.44
C LYS A 62 29.10 18.80 -12.33
N LYS A 63 28.73 20.08 -12.42
CA LYS A 63 27.86 20.74 -11.46
C LYS A 63 26.59 19.89 -11.47
N ARG A 64 26.33 19.16 -10.38
CA ARG A 64 25.09 18.42 -10.23
C ARG A 64 24.00 19.48 -10.31
N THR A 65 23.32 19.56 -11.44
CA THR A 65 22.14 20.40 -11.58
C THR A 65 21.14 19.83 -10.59
N ILE A 66 21.02 20.49 -9.44
CA ILE A 66 19.98 20.19 -8.47
C ILE A 66 18.69 20.49 -9.22
N ALA A 67 17.92 19.44 -9.54
CA ALA A 67 16.63 19.61 -10.16
C ALA A 67 15.80 20.57 -9.27
N PRO A 68 15.14 21.59 -9.85
CA PRO A 68 14.31 22.48 -9.07
C PRO A 68 13.26 21.66 -8.33
N MET A 69 13.06 21.95 -7.04
CA MET A 69 12.07 21.25 -6.24
C MET A 69 10.67 21.49 -6.81
N ALA A 70 9.82 20.46 -6.77
CA ALA A 70 8.45 20.58 -7.20
C ALA A 70 7.72 21.64 -6.34
N THR A 71 6.85 22.41 -7.00
CA THR A 71 6.04 23.44 -6.36
C THR A 71 4.57 23.08 -6.51
N TYR A 72 3.85 23.10 -5.38
CA TYR A 72 2.44 22.82 -5.28
C TYR A 72 1.74 24.08 -4.80
N VAL A 73 0.67 24.46 -5.50
CA VAL A 73 -0.03 25.72 -5.25
C VAL A 73 -1.49 25.41 -5.01
N VAL A 74 -2.06 26.01 -3.96
CA VAL A 74 -3.50 26.19 -3.78
C VAL A 74 -3.83 27.57 -4.31
N PHE A 75 -4.72 27.66 -5.28
CA PHE A 75 -5.13 28.95 -5.83
C PHE A 75 -6.12 29.66 -4.91
N GLU A 76 -6.19 30.98 -5.04
CA GLU A 76 -7.15 31.78 -4.29
C GLU A 76 -8.58 31.40 -4.64
N GLY A 77 -9.39 31.09 -3.62
CA GLY A 77 -10.77 30.63 -3.77
C GLY A 77 -10.93 29.16 -4.20
N GLU A 78 -9.83 28.44 -4.45
CA GLU A 78 -9.86 27.01 -4.76
C GLU A 78 -10.13 26.19 -3.48
N SER A 79 -10.88 25.09 -3.61
CA SER A 79 -11.05 24.12 -2.53
C SER A 79 -9.80 23.27 -2.36
N SER A 80 -9.58 22.76 -1.15
CA SER A 80 -8.49 21.81 -0.89
C SER A 80 -8.69 20.52 -1.70
N ASP A 81 -9.92 20.04 -1.89
CA ASP A 81 -10.24 18.88 -2.73
C ASP A 81 -9.73 19.07 -4.18
N SER A 82 -10.06 20.20 -4.81
CA SER A 82 -9.63 20.52 -6.18
C SER A 82 -8.11 20.60 -6.29
N ALA A 83 -7.46 21.27 -5.34
CA ALA A 83 -6.01 21.39 -5.31
C ALA A 83 -5.33 20.01 -5.20
N LEU A 84 -5.78 19.16 -4.26
CA LEU A 84 -5.22 17.83 -4.05
C LEU A 84 -5.42 16.91 -5.26
N ARG A 85 -6.61 16.92 -5.88
CA ARG A 85 -6.86 16.17 -7.14
C ARG A 85 -5.91 16.59 -8.24
N ARG A 86 -5.71 17.89 -8.40
CA ARG A 86 -4.78 18.46 -9.39
C ARG A 86 -3.33 18.07 -9.09
N TRP A 87 -2.92 18.10 -7.83
CA TRP A 87 -1.57 17.68 -7.44
C TRP A 87 -1.34 16.20 -7.73
N LEU A 88 -2.28 15.31 -7.39
CA LEU A 88 -2.20 13.89 -7.71
C LEU A 88 -2.14 13.63 -9.22
N LYS A 89 -2.91 14.39 -10.01
CA LYS A 89 -2.84 14.33 -11.47
C LYS A 89 -1.47 14.74 -12.00
N ASN A 90 -0.85 15.77 -11.42
CA ASN A 90 0.50 16.21 -11.79
C ASN A 90 1.58 15.18 -11.40
N GLU A 91 1.36 14.39 -10.35
CA GLU A 91 2.19 13.24 -9.97
C GLU A 91 1.99 12.03 -10.90
N GLY A 92 1.04 12.09 -11.85
CA GLY A 92 0.78 11.06 -12.85
C GLY A 92 -0.46 10.21 -12.59
N TYR A 93 -1.15 10.38 -11.45
CA TYR A 93 -2.37 9.64 -11.14
C TYR A 93 -3.58 10.26 -11.85
N ARG A 94 -3.93 9.72 -13.02
CA ARG A 94 -5.08 10.21 -13.80
C ARG A 94 -6.41 9.80 -13.20
N ASN A 95 -6.43 8.63 -12.57
CA ASN A 95 -7.58 8.07 -11.91
C ASN A 95 -7.37 8.14 -10.40
N VAL A 96 -8.25 8.88 -9.71
CA VAL A 96 -8.18 9.06 -8.25
C VAL A 96 -9.54 8.78 -7.64
N ALA A 97 -9.63 7.74 -6.81
CA ALA A 97 -10.81 7.47 -6.00
C ALA A 97 -10.71 8.19 -4.65
N TRP A 98 -11.84 8.65 -4.14
CA TRP A 98 -11.93 9.40 -2.89
C TRP A 98 -12.96 8.74 -1.98
N SER A 99 -12.61 8.58 -0.71
CA SER A 99 -13.49 8.04 0.32
C SER A 99 -13.28 8.84 1.59
N MET A 100 -14.15 9.82 1.82
CA MET A 100 -14.04 10.79 2.91
C MET A 100 -15.31 10.77 3.75
N SER A 101 -15.15 10.93 5.06
CA SER A 101 -16.27 11.27 5.93
C SER A 101 -16.90 12.61 5.52
N PRO A 102 -18.22 12.79 5.70
CA PRO A 102 -18.88 14.07 5.37
C PRO A 102 -18.29 15.28 6.12
N GLU A 103 -17.72 15.04 7.31
CA GLU A 103 -17.07 16.09 8.11
C GLU A 103 -15.76 16.54 7.47
N HIS A 104 -14.89 15.60 7.11
CA HIS A 104 -13.63 15.92 6.43
C HIS A 104 -13.84 16.45 5.02
N GLN A 105 -14.85 15.96 4.29
CA GLN A 105 -15.19 16.48 2.96
C GLN A 105 -15.55 17.97 3.03
N LYS A 106 -16.31 18.41 4.03
CA LYS A 106 -16.62 19.83 4.23
C LYS A 106 -15.36 20.68 4.47
N VAL A 107 -14.38 20.16 5.19
CA VAL A 107 -13.08 20.83 5.40
C VAL A 107 -12.33 20.95 4.08
N LEU A 108 -12.39 19.91 3.23
CA LEU A 108 -11.75 19.89 1.93
C LEU A 108 -12.43 20.81 0.90
N ASP A 109 -13.76 20.95 0.97
CA ASP A 109 -14.56 21.77 0.06
C ASP A 109 -14.47 23.27 0.37
N ALA A 110 -14.05 23.63 1.58
CA ALA A 110 -13.93 25.01 1.99
C ALA A 110 -12.93 25.78 1.10
N PRO A 111 -13.27 27.00 0.64
CA PRO A 111 -12.37 27.81 -0.17
C PRO A 111 -11.14 28.22 0.64
N ARG A 112 -9.99 28.30 -0.04
CA ARG A 112 -8.71 28.62 0.58
C ARG A 112 -8.10 29.89 0.02
N GLU A 113 -7.29 30.54 0.85
CA GLU A 113 -6.37 31.58 0.38
C GLU A 113 -5.22 30.95 -0.42
N LYS A 114 -4.59 31.76 -1.26
CA LYS A 114 -3.45 31.33 -2.06
C LYS A 114 -2.31 30.85 -1.16
N GLN A 115 -1.87 29.62 -1.39
CA GLN A 115 -0.76 29.01 -0.64
C GLN A 115 0.20 28.33 -1.60
N VAL A 116 1.49 28.37 -1.27
CA VAL A 116 2.56 27.81 -2.09
C VAL A 116 3.43 26.94 -1.21
N PHE A 117 3.58 25.69 -1.62
CA PHE A 117 4.39 24.68 -0.95
C PHE A 117 5.49 24.21 -1.91
N THR A 118 6.71 24.10 -1.43
CA THR A 118 7.86 23.66 -2.23
C THR A 118 8.52 22.49 -1.54
N GLY A 119 8.66 21.36 -2.24
CA GLY A 119 9.14 20.15 -1.60
C GLY A 119 8.92 18.89 -2.43
N SER A 120 9.13 17.74 -1.78
CA SER A 120 8.64 16.47 -2.33
C SER A 120 7.13 16.37 -2.13
N PHE A 121 6.42 15.65 -3.01
CA PHE A 121 4.98 15.42 -2.87
C PHE A 121 4.60 14.92 -1.47
N LYS A 122 5.35 13.95 -0.94
CA LYS A 122 5.10 13.39 0.39
C LYS A 122 5.20 14.47 1.48
N THR A 123 6.25 15.28 1.45
CA THR A 123 6.45 16.34 2.44
C THR A 123 5.32 17.37 2.39
N VAL A 124 4.96 17.80 1.18
CA VAL A 124 3.89 18.78 0.98
C VAL A 124 2.53 18.20 1.36
N TRP A 125 2.27 16.94 1.05
CA TRP A 125 1.06 16.24 1.48
C TRP A 125 0.94 16.19 3.00
N ASP A 126 2.03 15.80 3.69
CA ASP A 126 2.09 15.70 5.15
C ASP A 126 1.92 17.07 5.82
N GLU A 127 2.55 18.11 5.29
CA GLU A 127 2.39 19.49 5.77
C GLU A 127 0.95 19.99 5.58
N TYR A 128 0.38 19.77 4.40
CA TYR A 128 -0.95 20.27 4.06
C TYR A 128 -2.04 19.55 4.85
N GLN A 129 -1.97 18.23 5.01
CA GLN A 129 -2.96 17.51 5.84
C GLN A 129 -2.88 17.95 7.31
N ALA A 130 -1.66 18.19 7.83
CA ALA A 130 -1.47 18.68 9.19
C ALA A 130 -2.07 20.07 9.39
N GLN A 131 -1.90 20.96 8.41
CA GLN A 131 -2.51 22.29 8.40
C GLN A 131 -4.04 22.21 8.39
N LEU A 132 -4.61 21.24 7.67
CA LEU A 132 -6.06 21.01 7.63
C LEU A 132 -6.59 20.34 8.92
N GLY A 133 -5.71 19.80 9.76
CA GLY A 133 -6.10 18.99 10.91
C GLY A 133 -6.73 17.64 10.51
N LEU A 134 -6.40 17.14 9.31
CA LEU A 134 -6.94 15.91 8.75
C LEU A 134 -5.86 14.83 8.71
N LYS A 135 -6.28 13.57 8.90
CA LYS A 135 -5.43 12.40 8.68
C LYS A 135 -5.81 11.78 7.34
N LEU A 136 -5.11 12.15 6.28
CA LEU A 136 -5.37 11.68 4.93
C LEU A 136 -4.35 10.62 4.52
N ASN A 137 -4.85 9.44 4.16
CA ASN A 137 -4.05 8.33 3.68
C ASN A 137 -4.15 8.23 2.16
N ILE A 138 -3.07 7.76 1.52
CA ILE A 138 -3.04 7.47 0.09
C ILE A 138 -2.70 5.99 -0.12
N VAL A 139 -3.53 5.28 -0.87
CA VAL A 139 -3.20 3.98 -1.46
C VAL A 139 -2.86 4.18 -2.94
N LYS A 140 -1.84 3.48 -3.42
CA LYS A 140 -1.37 3.57 -4.81
C LYS A 140 -1.38 2.17 -5.40
N THR A 141 -1.92 2.04 -6.60
CA THR A 141 -1.93 0.78 -7.35
C THR A 141 -1.83 1.06 -8.84
N THR A 142 -1.74 0.00 -9.62
CA THR A 142 -1.77 0.07 -11.08
C THR A 142 -2.91 -0.81 -11.56
N TYR A 143 -3.73 -0.29 -12.47
CA TYR A 143 -4.80 -1.04 -13.12
C TYR A 143 -4.62 -0.92 -14.63
N HIS A 144 -4.51 -2.04 -15.34
CA HIS A 144 -4.20 -2.08 -16.79
C HIS A 144 -3.02 -1.16 -17.18
N ASP A 145 -1.91 -1.24 -16.43
CA ASP A 145 -0.72 -0.39 -16.59
C ASP A 145 -0.92 1.12 -16.35
N GLU A 146 -2.11 1.55 -15.95
CA GLU A 146 -2.38 2.93 -15.55
C GLU A 146 -2.23 3.11 -14.02
N PRO A 147 -1.49 4.14 -13.57
CA PRO A 147 -1.36 4.43 -12.14
C PRO A 147 -2.67 5.01 -11.59
N VAL A 148 -3.15 4.42 -10.50
CA VAL A 148 -4.36 4.82 -9.80
C VAL A 148 -4.03 5.11 -8.34
N ALA A 149 -4.62 6.19 -7.81
CA ALA A 149 -4.53 6.53 -6.39
C ALA A 149 -5.91 6.45 -5.73
N GLY A 150 -5.93 6.08 -4.46
CA GLY A 150 -7.09 6.23 -3.59
C GLY A 150 -6.72 7.12 -2.42
N VAL A 151 -7.53 8.14 -2.13
CA VAL A 151 -7.36 9.01 -0.96
C VAL A 151 -8.49 8.76 0.02
N TYR A 152 -8.15 8.49 1.29
CA TYR A 152 -9.13 8.13 2.32
C TYR A 152 -8.77 8.65 3.72
N ASP A 153 -9.77 8.78 4.59
CA ASP A 153 -9.63 9.27 5.97
C ASP A 153 -9.94 8.24 7.06
N PHE A 154 -10.47 7.07 6.70
CA PHE A 154 -10.73 5.99 7.65
C PHE A 154 -9.44 5.28 8.10
N ASP A 155 -9.51 4.62 9.26
CA ASP A 155 -8.42 3.81 9.79
C ASP A 155 -8.38 2.41 9.15
N GLY A 156 -7.17 1.86 9.03
CA GLY A 156 -6.94 0.51 8.51
C GLY A 156 -6.48 0.49 7.06
N LYS A 157 -6.55 -0.70 6.45
CA LYS A 157 -6.18 -0.88 5.05
C LYS A 157 -7.35 -0.48 4.16
N ALA A 158 -7.04 0.22 3.07
CA ALA A 158 -8.01 0.50 2.02
C ALA A 158 -7.90 -0.52 0.89
N ARG A 159 -9.04 -0.82 0.27
CA ARG A 159 -9.15 -1.60 -0.95
C ARG A 159 -9.62 -0.68 -2.07
N LEU A 160 -8.88 -0.71 -3.18
CA LEU A 160 -9.24 0.00 -4.39
C LEU A 160 -9.75 -1.01 -5.42
N THR A 161 -11.01 -0.90 -5.80
CA THR A 161 -11.69 -1.82 -6.72
C THR A 161 -12.08 -1.06 -7.98
N TYR A 162 -11.67 -1.57 -9.15
CA TYR A 162 -12.22 -1.09 -10.41
C TYR A 162 -13.60 -1.72 -10.63
N VAL A 163 -14.63 -0.89 -10.73
CA VAL A 163 -16.02 -1.28 -10.89
C VAL A 163 -16.36 -1.10 -12.36
N SER A 164 -16.54 -2.22 -13.07
CA SER A 164 -16.81 -2.25 -14.51
C SER A 164 -17.62 -3.46 -14.91
N GLY A 165 -18.40 -3.33 -15.98
CA GLY A 165 -19.18 -4.41 -16.57
C GLY A 165 -20.32 -3.88 -17.44
N ASP A 166 -20.92 -4.77 -18.24
CA ASP A 166 -22.00 -4.38 -19.17
C ASP A 166 -23.36 -4.26 -18.47
N SER A 167 -23.49 -4.84 -17.28
CA SER A 167 -24.73 -4.91 -16.51
C SER A 167 -24.47 -4.82 -15.01
N LEU A 168 -25.46 -4.35 -14.25
CA LEU A 168 -25.37 -4.25 -12.79
C LEU A 168 -25.13 -5.62 -12.16
N ARG A 169 -25.77 -6.67 -12.68
CA ARG A 169 -25.55 -8.04 -12.21
C ARG A 169 -24.10 -8.49 -12.36
N GLU A 170 -23.48 -8.21 -13.50
CA GLU A 170 -22.08 -8.54 -13.74
C GLU A 170 -21.15 -7.72 -12.83
N VAL A 171 -21.41 -6.43 -12.70
CA VAL A 171 -20.63 -5.53 -11.84
C VAL A 171 -20.67 -6.01 -10.40
N VAL A 172 -21.87 -6.28 -9.86
CA VAL A 172 -22.04 -6.75 -8.49
C VAL A 172 -21.36 -8.09 -8.29
N LYS A 173 -21.49 -9.02 -9.24
CA LYS A 173 -20.77 -10.30 -9.22
C LYS A 173 -19.25 -10.11 -9.13
N ASN A 174 -18.70 -9.20 -9.92
CA ASN A 174 -17.26 -8.90 -9.92
C ASN A 174 -16.81 -8.28 -8.58
N VAL A 175 -17.61 -7.38 -8.02
CA VAL A 175 -17.39 -6.81 -6.67
C VAL A 175 -17.42 -7.93 -5.63
N VAL A 176 -18.48 -8.73 -5.56
CA VAL A 176 -18.62 -9.84 -4.60
C VAL A 176 -17.42 -10.78 -4.64
N ARG A 177 -16.95 -11.15 -5.84
CA ARG A 177 -15.76 -11.99 -6.02
C ARG A 177 -14.48 -11.30 -5.61
N ASN A 178 -14.33 -10.00 -5.85
CA ASN A 178 -13.17 -9.23 -5.40
C ASN A 178 -13.05 -9.29 -3.87
N TYR A 179 -14.16 -9.17 -3.14
CA TYR A 179 -14.22 -9.29 -1.67
C TYR A 179 -14.21 -10.74 -1.16
N GLU A 180 -13.85 -11.71 -2.01
CA GLU A 180 -13.74 -13.13 -1.67
C GLU A 180 -15.04 -13.71 -1.09
N ARG A 181 -16.18 -13.10 -1.43
CA ARG A 181 -17.51 -13.58 -1.04
C ARG A 181 -18.08 -14.52 -2.10
N ARG A 182 -19.06 -15.32 -1.68
CA ARG A 182 -19.66 -16.34 -2.53
C ARG A 182 -20.73 -15.73 -3.42
N TRP A 183 -20.56 -15.94 -4.72
CA TRP A 183 -21.57 -15.66 -5.74
C TRP A 183 -22.03 -16.97 -6.40
N ASP A 184 -23.33 -17.20 -6.46
CA ASP A 184 -23.93 -18.38 -7.08
C ASP A 184 -24.72 -17.99 -8.34
N ASP A 185 -24.25 -18.45 -9.50
CA ASP A 185 -24.84 -18.21 -10.82
C ASP A 185 -25.96 -19.20 -11.19
N ALA A 186 -26.31 -20.15 -10.31
CA ALA A 186 -27.31 -21.17 -10.63
C ALA A 186 -28.67 -20.54 -10.98
N LEU A 187 -29.50 -21.26 -11.76
CA LEU A 187 -30.87 -20.82 -12.09
C LEU A 187 -31.90 -21.12 -10.97
N GLY A 188 -31.48 -21.84 -9.92
CA GLY A 188 -32.35 -22.29 -8.84
C GLY A 188 -32.58 -21.26 -7.72
N HIS A 189 -33.19 -21.70 -6.62
CA HIS A 189 -33.49 -20.85 -5.45
C HIS A 189 -32.24 -20.35 -4.71
N LYS A 190 -31.09 -21.01 -4.91
CA LYS A 190 -29.82 -20.64 -4.27
C LYS A 190 -29.04 -19.58 -5.05
N ARG A 191 -29.59 -19.03 -6.14
CA ARG A 191 -28.94 -18.01 -6.94
C ARG A 191 -28.71 -16.72 -6.16
N SER A 192 -27.58 -16.07 -6.42
CA SER A 192 -27.23 -14.78 -5.82
C SER A 192 -28.07 -13.65 -6.39
N TRP A 193 -28.31 -13.61 -7.71
CA TRP A 193 -29.18 -12.59 -8.32
C TRP A 193 -30.64 -13.02 -8.31
N ARG A 194 -31.46 -12.41 -7.44
CA ARG A 194 -32.89 -12.72 -7.29
C ARG A 194 -33.80 -11.63 -7.81
N ALA A 195 -33.28 -10.42 -8.02
CA ALA A 195 -33.98 -9.32 -8.70
C ALA A 195 -34.50 -9.77 -10.08
N SER A 196 -35.65 -9.23 -10.47
CA SER A 196 -36.36 -9.64 -11.69
C SER A 196 -35.68 -9.09 -12.93
N ASN A 197 -35.15 -7.87 -12.83
CA ASN A 197 -34.47 -7.18 -13.91
C ASN A 197 -32.96 -7.23 -13.74
N ASP A 198 -32.25 -7.10 -14.85
CA ASP A 198 -30.85 -6.72 -14.86
C ASP A 198 -30.77 -5.29 -15.39
N TYR A 199 -30.10 -4.44 -14.64
CA TYR A 199 -30.04 -3.01 -14.92
C TYR A 199 -28.80 -2.70 -15.74
N GLN A 200 -28.92 -1.72 -16.63
CA GLN A 200 -27.76 -1.24 -17.36
C GLN A 200 -26.82 -0.52 -16.39
N PHE A 201 -25.53 -0.82 -16.52
CA PHE A 201 -24.48 -0.11 -15.81
C PHE A 201 -23.90 0.98 -16.72
N SER A 202 -23.82 2.21 -16.21
CA SER A 202 -23.64 3.39 -17.08
C SER A 202 -22.20 3.86 -17.21
N ALA A 203 -21.37 3.66 -16.18
CA ALA A 203 -20.01 4.19 -16.18
C ALA A 203 -19.10 3.36 -15.29
N ASP A 204 -17.91 3.06 -15.81
CA ASP A 204 -16.84 2.46 -15.02
C ASP A 204 -16.23 3.49 -14.07
N TYR A 205 -15.89 3.06 -12.85
CA TYR A 205 -15.24 3.92 -11.87
C TYR A 205 -14.38 3.13 -10.89
N TYR A 206 -13.57 3.85 -10.11
CA TYR A 206 -12.79 3.27 -9.02
C TYR A 206 -13.50 3.51 -7.69
N LEU A 207 -13.74 2.43 -6.96
CA LEU A 207 -14.34 2.41 -5.65
C LEU A 207 -13.26 2.23 -4.58
N LEU A 208 -13.30 3.07 -3.54
CA LEU A 208 -12.36 3.03 -2.43
C LEU A 208 -13.12 2.82 -1.11
N THR A 209 -12.79 1.74 -0.43
CA THR A 209 -13.47 1.31 0.81
C THR A 209 -12.44 0.75 1.80
N PRO A 210 -12.82 0.59 3.08
CA PRO A 210 -12.07 -0.25 4.01
C PRO A 210 -11.94 -1.68 3.48
N TRP A 211 -10.83 -2.34 3.80
CA TRP A 211 -10.43 -3.61 3.19
C TRP A 211 -11.48 -4.73 3.21
N ASP A 212 -12.27 -4.80 4.28
CA ASP A 212 -13.29 -5.85 4.51
C ASP A 212 -14.73 -5.32 4.44
N ASP A 213 -14.93 -4.08 3.97
CA ASP A 213 -16.24 -3.43 3.91
C ASP A 213 -16.96 -3.71 2.58
N ILE A 214 -17.41 -4.95 2.41
CA ILE A 214 -18.25 -5.31 1.27
C ILE A 214 -19.64 -4.66 1.33
N GLU A 215 -20.17 -4.42 2.54
CA GLU A 215 -21.50 -3.81 2.69
C GLU A 215 -21.51 -2.38 2.16
N GLY A 216 -20.53 -1.56 2.55
CA GLY A 216 -20.33 -0.21 2.01
C GLY A 216 -20.05 -0.22 0.52
N ALA A 217 -19.28 -1.21 0.04
CA ALA A 217 -19.02 -1.36 -1.39
C ALA A 217 -20.29 -1.63 -2.20
N LEU A 218 -21.11 -2.60 -1.75
CA LEU A 218 -22.38 -2.94 -2.39
C LEU A 218 -23.39 -1.80 -2.25
N ALA A 219 -23.45 -1.12 -1.11
CA ALA A 219 -24.31 0.04 -0.93
C ALA A 219 -24.00 1.14 -1.95
N THR A 220 -22.71 1.40 -2.21
CA THR A 220 -22.27 2.39 -3.21
C THR A 220 -22.59 1.92 -4.63
N VAL A 221 -22.31 0.66 -4.97
CA VAL A 221 -22.57 0.12 -6.32
C VAL A 221 -24.06 0.06 -6.66
N LEU A 222 -24.90 -0.27 -5.67
CA LEU A 222 -26.35 -0.38 -5.82
C LEU A 222 -27.08 0.95 -5.62
N GLU A 223 -26.35 2.03 -5.30
CA GLU A 223 -26.96 3.34 -5.08
C GLU A 223 -27.75 3.79 -6.32
N GLY A 224 -29.01 4.19 -6.10
CA GLY A 224 -29.91 4.63 -7.17
C GLY A 224 -30.59 3.50 -7.95
N TYR A 225 -30.25 2.24 -7.70
CA TYR A 225 -30.95 1.09 -8.27
C TYR A 225 -32.02 0.56 -7.30
N PRO A 226 -33.14 0.01 -7.80
CA PRO A 226 -34.23 -0.51 -6.96
C PRO A 226 -33.90 -1.92 -6.42
N VAL A 227 -32.65 -2.17 -6.05
CA VAL A 227 -32.20 -3.46 -5.52
C VAL A 227 -31.36 -3.23 -4.27
N THR A 228 -31.36 -4.24 -3.39
CA THR A 228 -30.58 -4.26 -2.16
C THR A 228 -29.75 -5.53 -2.09
N ALA A 229 -28.65 -5.46 -1.34
CA ALA A 229 -27.82 -6.61 -1.05
C ALA A 229 -28.10 -7.13 0.36
N SER A 230 -28.10 -8.45 0.51
CA SER A 230 -28.00 -9.13 1.80
C SER A 230 -26.91 -10.17 1.75
N ILE A 231 -26.21 -10.36 2.87
CA ILE A 231 -25.13 -11.33 3.01
C ILE A 231 -25.58 -12.38 4.01
N LEU A 232 -25.51 -13.65 3.61
CA LEU A 232 -25.75 -14.75 4.53
C LEU A 232 -24.47 -15.06 5.30
N ASP A 233 -24.40 -14.59 6.54
CA ASP A 233 -23.19 -14.64 7.40
C ASP A 233 -22.56 -16.03 7.50
N SER A 234 -23.38 -17.09 7.56
CA SER A 234 -22.90 -18.46 7.74
C SER A 234 -22.16 -19.02 6.53
N THR A 235 -22.44 -18.52 5.31
CA THR A 235 -21.85 -19.01 4.06
C THR A 235 -21.06 -17.95 3.30
N GLY A 236 -21.16 -16.68 3.72
CA GLY A 236 -20.62 -15.53 2.99
C GLY A 236 -21.26 -15.34 1.62
N GLN A 237 -22.43 -15.93 1.37
CA GLN A 237 -23.13 -15.80 0.10
C GLN A 237 -23.88 -14.48 0.04
N VAL A 238 -23.69 -13.75 -1.05
CA VAL A 238 -24.38 -12.49 -1.31
C VAL A 238 -25.63 -12.75 -2.14
N PHE A 239 -26.74 -12.13 -1.75
CA PHE A 239 -28.02 -12.13 -2.45
C PHE A 239 -28.40 -10.71 -2.82
N ILE A 240 -28.92 -10.53 -4.04
CA ILE A 240 -29.42 -9.26 -4.56
C ILE A 240 -30.92 -9.40 -4.82
N GLU A 241 -31.71 -8.56 -4.18
CA GLU A 241 -33.17 -8.62 -4.15
C GLU A 241 -33.76 -7.24 -4.47
N GLU A 242 -35.00 -7.17 -4.95
CA GLU A 242 -35.68 -5.88 -5.16
C GLU A 242 -35.81 -5.13 -3.83
N ALA A 243 -35.57 -3.82 -3.84
CA ALA A 243 -35.83 -2.97 -2.69
C ALA A 243 -37.35 -2.88 -2.47
N LEU A 244 -37.82 -3.16 -1.25
CA LEU A 244 -39.22 -3.04 -0.85
C LEU A 244 -39.60 -1.59 -0.53
#